data_AF-A0A9P0HYX8-F1
#
_entry.id   AF-A0A9P0HYX8-F1
#
_cell.length_a   1.000
_cell.length_b   1.000
_cell.length_c   1.000
_cell.angle_alpha   90.00
_cell.angle_beta   90.00
_cell.angle_gamma   90.00
#
_symmetry.space_group_name_H-M   'P 1'
#
loop_
_entity.id
_entity.type
_entity.pdbx_description
1 polymer ?
#
loop_
_entity_poly.entity_id
_entity_poly.type
_entity_poly.pdbx_seq_one_letter_code
_entity_poly.pdbx_strand_id
1 'polypeptide(L)'
;MVLGRVHCAFCVVLVFQTLSYCDGQFAQKNYETISPLPFPTCRADNIDCLRRSLRTFFFLMDTGHFGMQPVDPAIVNSVSLALPEEQMTFALRRVNVTGARWTKLVERRFNLEGGRTGAVFLTDLHLTGQISMEVAGRPEPHNAFITMDIQGAESNITYVGNIQRGHDNEDYIVIGPERIAIRNRRIPTYFLQPNSEDSYIIDEALQKKPSILDHFSNEITAAIMHSVVDNFRLFSMNVPIKYYYKYYNK
;
A
#
# COMPACT_ATOMS: atom_id res chain seq x y z
N MET A 1 6.70 -28.43 65.72
CA MET A 1 7.00 -27.68 64.49
C MET A 1 6.96 -28.60 63.27
N VAL A 2 5.77 -28.95 62.75
CA VAL A 2 5.64 -29.72 61.48
C VAL A 2 4.49 -29.20 60.60
N LEU A 3 3.80 -28.11 60.98
CA LEU A 3 2.66 -27.58 60.20
C LEU A 3 3.05 -26.58 59.09
N GLY A 4 4.26 -26.01 59.14
CA GLY A 4 4.71 -24.97 58.21
C GLY A 4 5.34 -25.49 56.90
N ARG A 5 5.74 -26.77 56.83
CA ARG A 5 6.42 -27.33 55.64
C ARG A 5 5.46 -27.91 54.60
N VAL A 6 4.25 -28.29 55.00
CA VAL A 6 3.26 -28.90 54.09
C VAL A 6 2.56 -27.84 53.22
N HIS A 7 2.37 -26.62 53.74
CA HIS A 7 1.74 -25.52 52.99
C HIS A 7 2.62 -24.98 51.86
N CYS A 8 3.95 -24.91 52.03
CA CYS A 8 4.84 -24.48 50.95
C CYS A 8 4.88 -25.49 49.78
N ALA A 9 4.89 -26.80 50.07
CA ALA A 9 4.90 -27.81 49.02
C ALA A 9 3.59 -27.79 48.21
N PHE A 10 2.45 -27.55 48.87
CA PHE A 10 1.16 -27.47 48.21
C PHE A 10 1.04 -26.24 47.29
N CYS A 11 1.57 -25.09 47.70
CA CYS A 11 1.60 -23.88 46.86
C CYS A 11 2.53 -24.04 45.64
N VAL A 12 3.68 -24.71 45.79
CA VAL A 12 4.60 -24.95 44.66
C VAL A 12 4.00 -25.90 43.62
N VAL A 13 3.29 -26.96 44.06
CA VAL A 13 2.61 -27.90 43.16
C VAL A 13 1.44 -27.22 42.43
N LEU A 14 0.69 -26.34 43.10
CA LEU A 14 -0.39 -25.57 42.47
C LEU A 14 0.13 -24.55 41.44
N VAL A 15 1.27 -23.89 41.71
CA VAL A 15 1.90 -22.97 40.75
C VAL A 15 2.49 -23.73 39.55
N PHE A 16 3.04 -24.93 39.75
CA PHE A 16 3.48 -25.76 38.63
C PHE A 16 2.31 -26.29 37.80
N GLN A 17 1.18 -26.67 38.42
CA GLN A 17 0.00 -27.10 37.67
C GLN A 17 -0.66 -25.96 36.87
N THR A 18 -0.65 -24.72 37.36
CA THR A 18 -1.16 -23.57 36.58
C THR A 18 -0.22 -23.16 35.46
N LEU A 19 1.10 -23.26 35.64
CA LEU A 19 2.07 -23.05 34.56
C LEU A 19 1.96 -24.13 33.46
N SER A 20 1.81 -25.39 33.84
CA SER A 20 1.64 -26.49 32.87
C SER A 20 0.30 -26.48 32.13
N TYR A 21 -0.75 -25.86 32.67
CA TYR A 21 -2.02 -25.67 31.96
C TYR A 21 -2.00 -24.51 30.95
N CYS A 22 -1.07 -23.57 31.10
CA CYS A 22 -0.88 -22.48 30.14
C CYS A 22 0.03 -22.86 28.95
N ASP A 23 0.78 -23.96 29.03
CA ASP A 23 1.63 -24.45 27.92
C ASP A 23 0.87 -25.30 26.87
N GLY A 24 -0.41 -25.60 27.10
CA GLY A 24 -1.21 -26.49 26.23
C GLY A 24 -1.93 -25.83 25.05
N GLN A 25 -1.85 -24.50 24.90
CA GLN A 25 -2.45 -23.80 23.75
C GLN A 25 -1.48 -22.77 23.15
N PHE A 26 -0.22 -23.18 22.93
CA PHE A 26 0.40 -22.74 21.68
C PHE A 26 -0.40 -23.43 20.57
N ALA A 27 -1.44 -22.75 20.09
CA ALA A 27 -2.06 -23.08 18.83
C ALA A 27 -0.92 -23.17 17.82
N GLN A 28 -0.52 -24.39 17.51
CA GLN A 28 0.30 -24.69 16.36
C GLN A 28 -0.54 -24.17 15.20
N LYS A 29 -0.29 -22.93 14.77
CA LYS A 29 -0.82 -22.43 13.50
C LYS A 29 -0.37 -23.50 12.52
N ASN A 30 -1.31 -24.32 12.06
CA ASN A 30 -1.08 -25.18 10.93
C ASN A 30 -0.59 -24.23 9.85
N TYR A 31 0.71 -24.24 9.59
CA TYR A 31 1.26 -23.56 8.44
C TYR A 31 0.62 -24.30 7.27
N GLU A 32 -0.40 -23.69 6.67
CA GLU A 32 -0.88 -24.13 5.37
C GLU A 32 0.37 -24.17 4.50
N THR A 33 0.72 -25.38 4.05
CA THR A 33 1.76 -25.57 3.04
C THR A 33 1.48 -24.58 1.92
N ILE A 34 2.36 -23.59 1.78
CA ILE A 34 2.20 -22.50 0.82
C ILE A 34 2.06 -23.16 -0.55
N SER A 35 0.86 -23.06 -1.13
CA SER A 35 0.63 -23.55 -2.49
C SER A 35 1.64 -22.86 -3.41
N PRO A 36 2.25 -23.60 -4.36
CA PRO A 36 3.29 -23.04 -5.20
C PRO A 36 2.80 -21.75 -5.84
N LEU A 37 3.56 -20.68 -5.67
CA LEU A 37 3.18 -19.38 -6.20
C LEU A 37 3.04 -19.47 -7.73
N PRO A 38 2.04 -18.81 -8.32
CA PRO A 38 1.77 -18.90 -9.76
C PRO A 38 2.76 -18.08 -10.61
N PHE A 39 3.96 -17.78 -10.12
CA PHE A 39 4.96 -17.00 -10.84
C PHE A 39 6.39 -17.49 -10.60
N PRO A 40 7.29 -17.33 -11.59
CA PRO A 40 8.65 -17.83 -11.50
C PRO A 40 9.50 -17.03 -10.53
N THR A 41 10.51 -17.68 -9.97
CA THR A 41 11.58 -17.01 -9.23
C THR A 41 12.41 -16.16 -10.18
N CYS A 42 12.62 -14.90 -9.82
CA CYS A 42 13.35 -13.94 -10.64
C CYS A 42 14.66 -13.52 -9.97
N ARG A 43 15.69 -13.22 -10.76
CA ARG A 43 16.81 -12.44 -10.23
C ARG A 43 16.34 -11.00 -10.01
N ALA A 44 16.90 -10.33 -9.01
CA ALA A 44 16.48 -8.98 -8.63
C ALA A 44 16.80 -7.90 -9.69
N ASP A 45 17.78 -8.17 -10.56
CA ASP A 45 18.18 -7.32 -11.68
C ASP A 45 17.45 -7.64 -12.99
N ASN A 46 16.72 -8.76 -13.06
CA ASN A 46 15.97 -9.14 -14.25
C ASN A 46 14.58 -8.49 -14.26
N ILE A 47 14.52 -7.24 -14.74
CA ILE A 47 13.30 -6.43 -14.78
C ILE A 47 12.17 -7.11 -15.56
N ASP A 48 12.46 -7.79 -16.68
CA ASP A 48 11.42 -8.43 -17.50
C ASP A 48 10.78 -9.63 -16.82
N CYS A 49 11.56 -10.42 -16.07
CA CYS A 49 11.03 -11.46 -15.21
C CYS A 49 10.15 -10.86 -14.12
N LEU A 50 10.65 -9.83 -13.42
CA LEU A 50 9.92 -9.17 -12.33
C LEU A 50 8.61 -8.53 -12.81
N ARG A 51 8.57 -7.94 -14.01
CA ARG A 51 7.35 -7.42 -14.63
C ARG A 51 6.26 -8.49 -14.80
N ARG A 52 6.64 -9.72 -15.16
CA ARG A 52 5.69 -10.84 -15.28
C ARG A 52 5.18 -11.24 -13.91
N SER A 53 6.07 -11.37 -12.92
CA SER A 53 5.69 -11.73 -11.55
C SER A 53 4.82 -10.66 -10.90
N LEU A 54 5.05 -9.38 -11.19
CA LEU A 54 4.21 -8.27 -10.71
C LEU A 54 2.76 -8.37 -11.17
N ARG A 55 2.51 -8.77 -12.43
CA ARG A 55 1.13 -8.98 -12.91
C ARG A 55 0.40 -10.03 -12.08
N THR A 56 1.09 -11.11 -11.74
CA THR A 56 0.53 -12.16 -10.89
C THR A 56 0.40 -11.69 -9.44
N PHE A 57 1.33 -10.86 -8.96
CA PHE A 57 1.26 -10.27 -7.62
C PHE A 57 0.02 -9.37 -7.46
N PHE A 58 -0.31 -8.54 -8.47
CA PHE A 58 -1.57 -7.78 -8.47
C PHE A 58 -2.80 -8.68 -8.40
N PHE A 59 -2.80 -9.83 -9.09
CA PHE A 59 -3.89 -10.80 -8.97
C PHE A 59 -3.99 -11.39 -7.55
N LEU A 60 -2.87 -11.64 -6.87
CA LEU A 60 -2.88 -12.10 -5.47
C LEU A 60 -3.44 -11.03 -4.52
N MET A 61 -3.14 -9.75 -4.76
CA MET A 61 -3.71 -8.64 -3.99
C MET A 61 -5.24 -8.58 -4.16
N ASP A 62 -5.73 -8.69 -5.39
CA ASP A 62 -7.17 -8.62 -5.68
C ASP A 62 -7.96 -9.81 -5.11
N THR A 63 -7.32 -10.98 -4.97
CA THR A 63 -7.93 -12.17 -4.36
C THR A 63 -7.88 -12.17 -2.83
N GLY A 64 -7.24 -11.18 -2.22
CA GLY A 64 -7.09 -11.08 -0.76
C GLY A 64 -6.14 -12.11 -0.17
N HIS A 65 -5.18 -12.62 -0.97
CA HIS A 65 -4.24 -13.63 -0.52
C HIS A 65 -3.45 -13.13 0.70
N PHE A 66 -3.35 -13.94 1.76
CA PHE A 66 -2.77 -13.55 3.06
C PHE A 66 -3.34 -12.25 3.68
N GLY A 67 -4.60 -11.93 3.41
CA GLY A 67 -5.25 -10.72 3.95
C GLY A 67 -4.82 -9.43 3.26
N MET A 68 -4.13 -9.52 2.11
CA MET A 68 -3.86 -8.38 1.25
C MET A 68 -5.16 -7.65 0.88
N GLN A 69 -5.08 -6.34 0.72
CA GLN A 69 -6.21 -5.52 0.31
C GLN A 69 -6.23 -5.37 -1.21
N PRO A 70 -7.41 -5.37 -1.86
CA PRO A 70 -7.49 -5.08 -3.28
C PRO A 70 -7.00 -3.65 -3.55
N VAL A 71 -6.30 -3.47 -4.67
CA VAL A 71 -5.76 -2.16 -5.08
C VAL A 71 -6.43 -1.64 -6.36
N ASP A 72 -7.29 -2.44 -6.99
CA ASP A 72 -8.03 -2.08 -8.19
C ASP A 72 -9.41 -2.80 -8.22
N PRO A 73 -10.55 -2.12 -7.97
CA PRO A 73 -10.64 -0.71 -7.59
C PRO A 73 -10.14 -0.45 -6.16
N ALA A 74 -9.57 0.73 -5.95
CA ALA A 74 -9.24 1.25 -4.63
C ALA A 74 -10.07 2.50 -4.30
N ILE A 75 -10.49 2.63 -3.04
CA ILE A 75 -11.27 3.78 -2.58
C ILE A 75 -10.40 4.67 -1.71
N VAL A 76 -10.15 5.90 -2.17
CA VAL A 76 -9.51 6.95 -1.39
C VAL A 76 -10.60 7.81 -0.75
N ASN A 77 -10.69 7.77 0.58
CA ASN A 77 -11.79 8.41 1.32
C ASN A 77 -11.84 9.92 1.11
N SER A 78 -10.69 10.59 1.22
CA SER A 78 -10.60 12.03 1.02
C SER A 78 -9.18 12.49 0.69
N VAL A 79 -9.06 13.48 -0.19
CA VAL A 79 -7.84 14.25 -0.43
C VAL A 79 -8.21 15.72 -0.42
N SER A 80 -7.50 16.55 0.35
CA SER A 80 -7.84 17.96 0.52
C SER A 80 -6.64 18.86 0.28
N LEU A 81 -6.86 19.98 -0.41
CA LEU A 81 -5.88 21.02 -0.66
C LEU A 81 -6.44 22.36 -0.21
N ALA A 82 -5.68 23.08 0.60
CA ALA A 82 -6.00 24.46 0.97
C ALA A 82 -5.14 25.44 0.17
N LEU A 83 -5.78 26.46 -0.40
CA LEU A 83 -5.16 27.58 -1.10
C LEU A 83 -5.38 28.86 -0.27
N PRO A 84 -4.52 29.13 0.73
CA PRO A 84 -4.76 30.22 1.68
C PRO A 84 -4.74 31.59 1.02
N GLU A 85 -3.91 31.79 -0.01
CA GLU A 85 -3.81 33.05 -0.76
C GLU A 85 -5.12 33.41 -1.48
N GLU A 86 -5.88 32.40 -1.89
CA GLU A 86 -7.16 32.57 -2.56
C GLU A 86 -8.35 32.41 -1.60
N GLN A 87 -8.06 32.06 -0.34
CA GLN A 87 -9.07 31.72 0.67
C GLN A 87 -10.02 30.62 0.19
N MET A 88 -9.48 29.65 -0.56
CA MET A 88 -10.23 28.52 -1.12
C MET A 88 -9.70 27.19 -0.59
N THR A 89 -10.57 26.19 -0.50
CA THR A 89 -10.18 24.80 -0.27
C THR A 89 -10.86 23.90 -1.27
N PHE A 90 -10.15 22.87 -1.71
CA PHE A 90 -10.69 21.82 -2.55
C PHE A 90 -10.59 20.50 -1.80
N ALA A 91 -11.65 19.69 -1.88
CA ALA A 91 -11.63 18.34 -1.36
C ALA A 91 -12.22 17.37 -2.37
N LEU A 92 -11.49 16.28 -2.62
CA LEU A 92 -12.01 15.09 -3.27
C LEU A 92 -12.51 14.13 -2.19
N ARG A 93 -13.67 13.52 -2.39
CA ARG A 93 -14.26 12.56 -1.46
C ARG A 93 -14.72 11.30 -2.19
N ARG A 94 -14.56 10.16 -1.51
CA ARG A 94 -14.96 8.82 -2.00
C ARG A 94 -14.46 8.57 -3.42
N VAL A 95 -13.17 8.80 -3.63
CA VAL A 95 -12.55 8.65 -4.95
C VAL A 95 -12.35 7.18 -5.23
N ASN A 96 -13.06 6.68 -6.24
CA ASN A 96 -12.84 5.35 -6.80
C ASN A 96 -11.72 5.43 -7.84
N VAL A 97 -10.66 4.68 -7.60
CA VAL A 97 -9.44 4.66 -8.41
C VAL A 97 -9.29 3.30 -9.06
N THR A 98 -9.11 3.28 -10.38
CA THR A 98 -8.85 2.08 -11.16
C THR A 98 -7.59 2.25 -12.01
N GLY A 99 -7.05 1.14 -12.52
CA GLY A 99 -5.86 1.14 -13.37
C GLY A 99 -4.56 0.77 -12.64
N ALA A 100 -4.56 0.73 -11.31
CA ALA A 100 -3.41 0.34 -10.50
C ALA A 100 -2.90 -1.06 -10.83
N ARG A 101 -3.78 -1.99 -11.25
CA ARG A 101 -3.40 -3.34 -11.69
C ARG A 101 -2.41 -3.34 -12.86
N TRP A 102 -2.41 -2.28 -13.67
CA TRP A 102 -1.58 -2.17 -14.87
C TRP A 102 -0.26 -1.42 -14.65
N THR A 103 0.07 -1.12 -13.39
CA THR A 103 1.35 -0.51 -13.01
C THR A 103 2.53 -1.30 -13.56
N LYS A 104 3.49 -0.59 -14.17
CA LYS A 104 4.68 -1.16 -14.82
C LYS A 104 5.93 -0.87 -14.00
N LEU A 105 6.72 -1.90 -13.71
CA LEU A 105 8.06 -1.72 -13.14
C LEU A 105 9.00 -1.14 -14.20
N VAL A 106 9.65 -0.03 -13.89
CA VAL A 106 10.64 0.64 -14.73
C VAL A 106 12.04 0.23 -14.29
N GLU A 107 12.34 0.38 -13.00
CA GLU A 107 13.66 0.14 -12.43
C GLU A 107 13.52 -0.57 -11.07
N ARG A 108 14.49 -1.41 -10.73
CA ARG A 108 14.60 -2.05 -9.42
C ARG A 108 16.02 -1.91 -8.90
N ARG A 109 16.17 -1.39 -7.69
CA ARG A 109 17.43 -1.36 -6.91
C ARG A 109 17.30 -2.24 -5.70
N PHE A 110 17.99 -3.36 -5.67
CA PHE A 110 17.87 -4.35 -4.59
C PHE A 110 19.16 -4.41 -3.78
N ASN A 111 19.07 -4.08 -2.50
CA ASN A 111 20.20 -4.19 -1.57
C ASN A 111 19.67 -4.72 -0.23
N LEU A 112 19.98 -5.98 0.07
CA LEU A 112 19.55 -6.68 1.28
C LEU A 112 20.57 -6.60 2.43
N GLU A 113 21.76 -6.04 2.20
CA GLU A 113 22.82 -5.88 3.22
C GLU A 113 22.61 -4.61 4.06
N GLY A 114 21.35 -4.27 4.36
CA GLY A 114 20.96 -3.05 5.08
C GLY A 114 21.04 -1.76 4.24
N GLY A 115 21.31 -1.87 2.94
CA GLY A 115 21.27 -0.73 2.03
C GLY A 115 19.86 -0.30 1.65
N ARG A 116 19.75 0.84 0.95
CA ARG A 116 18.46 1.30 0.44
C ARG A 116 18.01 0.44 -0.74
N THR A 117 16.83 -0.15 -0.59
CA THR A 117 16.13 -0.85 -1.64
C THR A 117 15.08 0.08 -2.26
N GLY A 118 14.84 -0.03 -3.56
CA GLY A 118 13.83 0.79 -4.21
C GLY A 118 13.32 0.23 -5.53
N ALA A 119 12.19 0.75 -5.96
CA ALA A 119 11.53 0.42 -7.22
C ALA A 119 10.93 1.69 -7.82
N VAL A 120 11.09 1.83 -9.13
CA VAL A 120 10.44 2.89 -9.90
C VAL A 120 9.32 2.26 -10.70
N PHE A 121 8.11 2.80 -10.54
CA PHE A 121 6.92 2.37 -11.23
C PHE A 121 6.40 3.46 -12.17
N LEU A 122 5.73 3.04 -13.23
CA LEU A 122 4.96 3.91 -14.11
C LEU A 122 3.51 3.43 -14.09
N THR A 123 2.59 4.33 -13.79
CA THR A 123 1.18 4.00 -13.60
C THR A 123 0.29 4.96 -14.36
N ASP A 124 -0.79 4.41 -14.92
CA ASP A 124 -1.91 5.14 -15.48
C ASP A 124 -3.12 4.86 -14.59
N LEU A 125 -3.77 5.90 -14.06
CA LEU A 125 -4.90 5.79 -13.14
C LEU A 125 -6.12 6.51 -13.71
N HIS A 126 -7.28 5.90 -13.54
CA HIS A 126 -8.59 6.50 -13.81
C HIS A 126 -9.33 6.70 -12.50
N LEU A 127 -9.93 7.87 -12.32
CA LEU A 127 -10.50 8.29 -11.05
C LEU A 127 -11.90 8.85 -11.24
N THR A 128 -12.80 8.47 -10.35
CA THR A 128 -14.15 9.03 -10.27
C THR A 128 -14.47 9.35 -8.82
N GLY A 129 -15.05 10.52 -8.55
CA GLY A 129 -15.37 10.92 -7.18
C GLY A 129 -16.14 12.22 -7.09
N GLN A 130 -16.42 12.66 -5.87
CA GLN A 130 -17.01 13.97 -5.62
C GLN A 130 -15.90 14.99 -5.39
N ILE A 131 -16.00 16.16 -6.02
CA ILE A 131 -15.16 17.33 -5.75
C ILE A 131 -16.03 18.42 -5.09
N SER A 132 -15.51 18.99 -4.01
CA SER A 132 -16.11 20.13 -3.32
C SER A 132 -15.11 21.27 -3.27
N MET A 133 -15.56 22.48 -3.60
CA MET A 133 -14.79 23.70 -3.47
C MET A 133 -15.45 24.62 -2.45
N GLU A 134 -14.72 24.98 -1.40
CA GLU A 134 -15.15 25.96 -0.41
C GLU A 134 -14.40 27.27 -0.64
N VAL A 135 -15.12 28.38 -0.53
CA VAL A 135 -14.57 29.73 -0.67
C VAL A 135 -14.93 30.51 0.59
N ALA A 136 -13.98 31.23 1.18
CA ALA A 136 -14.23 32.03 2.37
C ALA A 136 -15.35 33.06 2.13
N GLY A 137 -16.25 33.19 3.11
CA GLY A 137 -17.39 34.10 3.05
C GLY A 137 -18.64 33.54 2.37
N ARG A 138 -18.57 32.35 1.74
CA ARG A 138 -19.75 31.62 1.25
C ARG A 138 -20.12 30.51 2.25
N PRO A 139 -21.42 30.39 2.64
CA PRO A 139 -21.84 29.37 3.59
C PRO A 139 -21.89 27.96 2.99
N GLU A 140 -22.15 27.83 1.69
CA GLU A 140 -22.31 26.54 1.02
C GLU A 140 -21.17 26.27 0.02
N PRO A 141 -20.53 25.08 0.07
CA PRO A 141 -19.54 24.68 -0.91
C PRO A 141 -20.16 24.46 -2.29
N HIS A 142 -19.37 24.73 -3.33
CA HIS A 142 -19.67 24.26 -4.67
C HIS A 142 -19.38 22.77 -4.77
N ASN A 143 -20.28 21.99 -5.37
CA ASN A 143 -20.11 20.55 -5.48
C ASN A 143 -20.27 20.08 -6.92
N ALA A 144 -19.41 19.14 -7.32
CA ALA A 144 -19.51 18.43 -8.58
C ALA A 144 -19.01 16.99 -8.44
N PHE A 145 -19.27 16.17 -9.44
CA PHE A 145 -18.58 14.91 -9.66
C PHE A 145 -17.45 15.12 -10.66
N ILE A 146 -16.28 14.57 -10.35
CA ILE A 146 -15.11 14.65 -11.21
C ILE A 146 -14.76 13.25 -11.70
N THR A 147 -14.49 13.17 -13.01
CA THR A 147 -13.77 12.07 -13.62
C THR A 147 -12.40 12.60 -14.03
N MET A 148 -11.32 11.93 -13.64
CA MET A 148 -9.95 12.37 -13.90
C MET A 148 -9.10 11.20 -14.38
N ASP A 149 -8.19 11.47 -15.31
CA ASP A 149 -7.22 10.51 -15.80
C ASP A 149 -5.80 11.02 -15.53
N ILE A 150 -5.03 10.23 -14.80
CA ILE A 150 -3.61 10.44 -14.53
C ILE A 150 -2.84 9.53 -15.46
N GLN A 151 -2.05 10.11 -16.38
CA GLN A 151 -1.28 9.36 -17.36
C GLN A 151 0.22 9.45 -17.09
N GLY A 152 0.87 8.30 -16.99
CA GLY A 152 2.30 8.16 -16.86
C GLY A 152 2.87 8.76 -15.57
N ALA A 153 2.15 8.63 -14.46
CA ALA A 153 2.67 9.01 -13.15
C ALA A 153 3.82 8.06 -12.77
N GLU A 154 4.99 8.63 -12.51
CA GLU A 154 6.17 7.88 -12.08
C GLU A 154 6.25 7.89 -10.56
N SER A 155 6.35 6.71 -9.95
CA SER A 155 6.42 6.54 -8.50
C SER A 155 7.75 5.89 -8.14
N ASN A 156 8.60 6.64 -7.43
CA ASN A 156 9.88 6.14 -6.91
C ASN A 156 9.71 5.78 -5.44
N ILE A 157 9.68 4.48 -5.16
CA ILE A 157 9.50 3.91 -3.83
C ILE A 157 10.88 3.50 -3.31
N THR A 158 11.23 3.98 -2.12
CA THR A 158 12.46 3.59 -1.42
C THR A 158 12.15 3.12 -0.02
N TYR A 159 12.78 2.03 0.42
CA TYR A 159 12.62 1.46 1.75
C TYR A 159 13.89 0.75 2.20
N VAL A 160 14.01 0.53 3.52
CA VAL A 160 15.03 -0.33 4.10
C VAL A 160 14.46 -1.75 4.16
N GLY A 161 15.20 -2.72 3.62
CA GLY A 161 14.81 -4.13 3.63
C GLY A 161 15.87 -4.95 4.35
N ASN A 162 15.43 -5.83 5.26
CA ASN A 162 16.30 -6.76 5.98
C ASN A 162 15.87 -8.19 5.72
N ILE A 163 16.82 -9.12 5.77
CA ILE A 163 16.51 -10.56 5.76
C ILE A 163 16.34 -11.01 7.21
N GLN A 164 15.25 -11.71 7.49
CA GLN A 164 15.03 -12.35 8.78
C GLN A 164 14.76 -13.84 8.57
N ARG A 165 15.41 -14.68 9.38
CA ARG A 165 15.15 -16.11 9.42
C ARG A 165 13.87 -16.37 10.23
N GLY A 166 12.91 -17.06 9.62
CA GLY A 166 11.69 -17.50 10.29
C GLY A 166 11.91 -18.72 11.17
N HIS A 167 10.90 -19.06 11.99
CA HIS A 167 10.91 -20.25 12.84
C HIS A 167 10.98 -21.57 12.07
N ASP A 168 10.54 -21.55 10.81
CA ASP A 168 10.56 -22.63 9.85
C ASP A 168 11.94 -22.84 9.18
N ASN A 169 12.96 -22.07 9.59
CA ASN A 169 14.25 -22.03 8.92
C ASN A 169 14.12 -21.64 7.45
N GLU A 170 13.27 -20.68 7.14
CA GLU A 170 13.25 -20.02 5.83
C GLU A 170 13.61 -18.54 5.97
N ASP A 171 14.09 -17.93 4.89
CA ASP A 171 14.42 -16.50 4.90
C ASP A 171 13.25 -15.68 4.37
N TYR A 172 12.96 -14.57 5.04
CA TYR A 172 11.89 -13.63 4.72
C TYR A 172 12.45 -12.22 4.55
N ILE A 173 11.80 -11.40 3.72
CA ILE A 173 12.14 -9.97 3.62
C ILE A 173 11.23 -9.19 4.56
N VAL A 174 11.85 -8.50 5.50
CA VAL A 174 11.18 -7.53 6.36
C VAL A 174 11.33 -6.15 5.74
N ILE A 175 10.20 -5.58 5.33
CA ILE A 175 10.13 -4.26 4.70
C ILE A 175 9.85 -3.21 5.77
N GLY A 176 10.82 -2.32 5.98
CA GLY A 176 10.67 -1.18 6.88
C GLY A 176 9.77 -0.07 6.33
N PRO A 177 9.82 1.12 6.93
CA PRO A 177 9.11 2.30 6.43
C PRO A 177 9.61 2.70 5.04
N GLU A 178 8.67 2.99 4.16
CA GLU A 178 8.92 3.47 2.81
C GLU A 178 8.87 5.00 2.70
N ARG A 179 9.49 5.52 1.64
CA ARG A 179 9.31 6.87 1.13
C ARG A 179 8.92 6.78 -0.32
N ILE A 180 7.85 7.47 -0.69
CA ILE A 180 7.29 7.47 -2.04
C ILE A 180 7.43 8.89 -2.59
N ALA A 181 8.20 9.04 -3.66
CA ALA A 181 8.33 10.30 -4.40
C ALA A 181 7.63 10.14 -5.75
N ILE A 182 6.76 11.09 -6.09
CA ILE A 182 5.93 11.03 -7.28
C ILE A 182 6.33 12.12 -8.23
N ARG A 183 6.36 11.78 -9.51
CA ARG A 183 6.64 12.69 -10.60
C ARG A 183 5.60 12.49 -11.69
N ASN A 184 4.72 13.47 -11.83
CA ASN A 184 3.80 13.53 -12.94
C ASN A 184 4.54 14.01 -14.20
N ARG A 185 4.28 13.36 -15.34
CA ARG A 185 4.82 13.78 -16.64
C ARG A 185 3.91 14.79 -17.34
N ARG A 186 2.63 14.81 -16.95
CA ARG A 186 1.57 15.61 -17.56
C ARG A 186 0.59 16.02 -16.46
N ILE A 187 -0.07 17.16 -16.68
CA ILE A 187 -1.23 17.55 -15.87
C ILE A 187 -2.36 16.56 -16.18
N PRO A 188 -3.10 16.07 -15.16
CA PRO A 188 -4.22 15.18 -15.37
C PRO A 188 -5.29 15.79 -16.27
N THR A 189 -5.92 14.98 -17.12
CA THR A 189 -7.13 15.37 -17.84
C THR A 189 -8.34 15.11 -16.95
N TYR A 190 -9.34 15.96 -17.00
CA TYR A 190 -10.52 15.83 -16.16
C TYR A 190 -11.80 16.25 -16.88
N PHE A 191 -12.92 15.83 -16.31
CA PHE A 191 -14.27 16.15 -16.74
C PHE A 191 -15.17 16.30 -15.51
N LEU A 192 -16.02 17.32 -15.50
CA LEU A 192 -16.94 17.62 -14.39
C LEU A 192 -18.40 17.37 -14.78
N GLN A 193 -19.18 16.87 -13.84
CA GLN A 193 -20.62 16.62 -13.99
C GLN A 193 -21.37 16.99 -12.71
N PRO A 194 -22.66 17.39 -12.80
CA PRO A 194 -23.40 17.71 -14.03
C PRO A 194 -22.95 19.06 -14.63
N ASN A 195 -23.44 19.41 -15.81
CA ASN A 195 -23.21 20.74 -16.40
C ASN A 195 -24.06 21.80 -15.65
N SER A 196 -23.61 22.18 -14.45
CA SER A 196 -24.25 23.15 -13.55
C SER A 196 -23.35 24.37 -13.33
N GLU A 197 -23.92 25.42 -12.73
CA GLU A 197 -23.17 26.61 -12.32
C GLU A 197 -22.02 26.26 -11.37
N ASP A 198 -22.25 25.37 -10.40
CA ASP A 198 -21.21 24.89 -9.48
C ASP A 198 -20.04 24.23 -10.22
N SER A 199 -20.33 23.33 -11.16
CA SER A 199 -19.30 22.67 -11.95
C SER A 199 -18.53 23.67 -12.82
N TYR A 200 -19.19 24.69 -13.36
CA TYR A 200 -18.53 25.74 -14.15
C TYR A 200 -17.57 26.57 -13.29
N ILE A 201 -17.96 26.95 -12.08
CA ILE A 201 -17.11 27.70 -11.16
C ILE A 201 -15.89 26.86 -10.74
N ILE A 202 -16.11 25.58 -10.44
CA ILE A 202 -15.02 24.64 -10.12
C ILE A 202 -14.08 24.49 -11.33
N ASP A 203 -14.62 24.32 -12.54
CA ASP A 203 -13.84 24.23 -13.79
C ASP A 203 -12.96 25.47 -13.99
N GLU A 204 -13.52 26.66 -13.82
CA GLU A 204 -12.79 27.93 -13.96
C GLU A 204 -11.62 28.00 -12.96
N ALA A 205 -11.83 27.58 -11.71
CA ALA A 205 -10.79 27.57 -10.69
C ALA A 205 -9.69 26.53 -11.00
N LEU A 206 -10.06 25.33 -11.43
CA LEU A 206 -9.11 24.27 -11.82
C LEU A 206 -8.27 24.68 -13.04
N GLN A 207 -8.87 25.37 -14.02
CA GLN A 207 -8.15 25.91 -15.19
C GLN A 207 -7.18 27.03 -14.81
N LYS A 208 -7.57 27.91 -13.88
CA LYS A 208 -6.68 28.98 -13.37
C LYS A 208 -5.52 28.42 -12.55
N LYS A 209 -5.73 27.30 -11.83
CA LYS A 209 -4.75 26.70 -10.93
C LYS A 209 -4.55 25.21 -11.19
N PRO A 210 -3.80 24.84 -12.25
CA PRO A 210 -3.51 23.44 -12.57
C PRO A 210 -2.72 22.70 -11.47
N SER A 211 -2.08 23.42 -10.55
CA SER A 211 -1.41 22.84 -9.38
C SER A 211 -2.36 22.07 -8.46
N ILE A 212 -3.66 22.37 -8.48
CA ILE A 212 -4.68 21.62 -7.73
C ILE A 212 -4.75 20.18 -8.26
N LEU A 213 -4.83 20.01 -9.58
CA LEU A 213 -4.90 18.71 -10.24
C LEU A 213 -3.60 17.93 -10.06
N ASP A 214 -2.44 18.60 -10.16
CA ASP A 214 -1.14 17.97 -9.91
C ASP A 214 -1.01 17.45 -8.48
N HIS A 215 -1.45 18.24 -7.50
CA HIS A 215 -1.49 17.82 -6.10
C HIS A 215 -2.39 16.61 -5.89
N PHE A 216 -3.62 16.63 -6.41
CA PHE A 216 -4.52 15.48 -6.33
C PHE A 216 -3.93 14.23 -6.99
N SER A 217 -3.28 14.40 -8.14
CA SER A 217 -2.59 13.30 -8.81
C SER A 217 -1.49 12.70 -7.94
N ASN A 218 -0.68 13.55 -7.31
CA ASN A 218 0.40 13.11 -6.42
C ASN A 218 -0.15 12.36 -5.20
N GLU A 219 -1.09 12.96 -4.46
CA GLU A 219 -1.61 12.35 -3.23
C GLU A 219 -2.35 11.03 -3.50
N ILE A 220 -3.14 10.97 -4.58
CA ILE A 220 -3.85 9.73 -4.91
C ILE A 220 -2.88 8.66 -5.36
N THR A 221 -1.92 8.99 -6.22
CA THR A 221 -0.89 8.03 -6.64
C THR A 221 -0.07 7.54 -5.42
N ALA A 222 0.22 8.41 -4.46
CA ALA A 222 0.90 8.04 -3.22
C ALA A 222 0.08 7.05 -2.41
N ALA A 223 -1.20 7.37 -2.19
CA ALA A 223 -2.11 6.52 -1.42
C ALA A 223 -2.20 5.11 -2.00
N ILE A 224 -2.33 4.98 -3.32
CA ILE A 224 -2.35 3.67 -4.01
C ILE A 224 -1.01 2.94 -3.82
N MET A 225 0.11 3.63 -3.99
CA MET A 225 1.44 3.00 -3.86
C MET A 225 1.74 2.59 -2.42
N HIS A 226 1.25 3.31 -1.42
CA HIS A 226 1.30 2.87 -0.02
C HIS A 226 0.55 1.54 0.16
N SER A 227 -0.67 1.40 -0.38
CA SER A 227 -1.42 0.13 -0.31
C SER A 227 -0.68 -1.02 -1.01
N VAL A 228 -0.03 -0.76 -2.15
CA VAL A 228 0.79 -1.77 -2.84
C VAL A 228 1.99 -2.21 -1.98
N VAL A 229 2.66 -1.27 -1.31
CA VAL A 229 3.79 -1.57 -0.42
C VAL A 229 3.34 -2.33 0.83
N ASP A 230 2.19 -1.96 1.42
CA ASP A 230 1.61 -2.65 2.57
C ASP A 230 1.27 -4.10 2.24
N ASN A 231 0.67 -4.34 1.08
CA ASN A 231 0.43 -5.69 0.59
C ASN A 231 1.73 -6.46 0.35
N PHE A 232 2.75 -5.81 -0.21
CA PHE A 232 4.05 -6.45 -0.41
C PHE A 232 4.72 -6.79 0.92
N ARG A 233 4.55 -5.96 1.95
CA ARG A 233 5.02 -6.22 3.32
C ARG A 233 4.31 -7.44 3.92
N LEU A 234 2.99 -7.54 3.78
CA LEU A 234 2.23 -8.73 4.21
C LEU A 234 2.71 -9.99 3.48
N PHE A 235 2.85 -9.90 2.16
CA PHE A 235 3.32 -11.02 1.34
C PHE A 235 4.73 -11.47 1.74
N SER A 236 5.69 -10.54 1.86
CA SER A 236 7.10 -10.87 2.10
C SER A 236 7.38 -11.39 3.51
N MET A 237 6.49 -11.13 4.47
CA MET A 237 6.54 -11.70 5.82
C MET A 237 5.97 -13.12 5.90
N ASN A 238 5.09 -13.51 4.98
CA ASN A 238 4.42 -14.82 4.98
C ASN A 238 5.00 -15.78 3.94
N VAL A 239 5.71 -15.27 2.93
CA VAL A 239 6.29 -16.09 1.85
C VAL A 239 7.81 -16.05 1.93
N PRO A 240 8.48 -17.22 1.97
CA PRO A 240 9.93 -17.30 1.86
C PRO A 240 10.49 -16.72 0.56
N ILE A 241 11.63 -16.03 0.67
CA ILE A 241 12.33 -15.36 -0.44
C ILE A 241 12.57 -16.30 -1.62
N LYS A 242 12.93 -17.56 -1.34
CA LYS A 242 13.25 -18.57 -2.36
C LYS A 242 12.13 -18.81 -3.37
N TYR A 243 10.88 -18.46 -3.05
CA TYR A 243 9.74 -18.66 -3.94
C TYR A 243 9.52 -17.51 -4.93
N TYR A 244 10.16 -16.36 -4.75
CA TYR A 244 9.99 -15.22 -5.66
C TYR A 244 11.29 -14.53 -6.09
N TYR A 245 12.39 -14.74 -5.35
CA TYR A 245 13.73 -14.31 -5.74
C TYR A 245 14.71 -15.48 -5.86
N LYS A 246 15.59 -15.38 -6.85
CA LYS A 246 16.79 -16.23 -6.96
C LYS A 246 17.92 -15.59 -6.18
N TYR A 247 18.52 -16.34 -5.27
CA TYR A 247 19.76 -15.94 -4.61
C TYR A 247 20.90 -15.89 -5.63
N TYR A 248 21.80 -14.91 -5.52
CA TYR A 248 22.94 -14.73 -6.43
C TYR A 248 23.91 -15.92 -6.48
N ASN A 249 23.85 -16.83 -5.50
CA ASN A 249 24.76 -17.97 -5.33
C ASN A 249 24.19 -19.33 -5.77
N LYS A 250 23.25 -19.36 -6.72
CA LYS A 250 22.84 -20.59 -7.43
C LYS A 250 22.70 -20.36 -8.93
#